data_AF-A0A0N0U337-F1
#
_entry.id   AF-A0A0N0U337-F1
#
_cell.length_a   1.000
_cell.length_b   1.000
_cell.length_c   1.000
_cell.angle_alpha   90.00
_cell.angle_beta   90.00
_cell.angle_gamma   90.00
#
_symmetry.space_group_name_H-M   'P 1'
#
loop_
_entity.id
_entity.type
_entity.pdbx_description
1 polymer ?
#
loop_
_entity_poly.entity_id
_entity_poly.type
_entity_poly.pdbx_seq_one_letter_code
_entity_poly.pdbx_strand_id
1 'polypeptide(L)' 'DYWECVVRHYTLTVYHPVGTCKMGPSTDPEAVVDPQLRVYGVFARVSETRSCLGKFVDCILFAR' A
#
# COMPACT_ATOMS: atom_id res chain seq x y z
N ASP A 1 10.39 26.76 -14.06
CA ASP A 1 9.97 25.71 -13.11
C ASP A 1 9.05 26.20 -11.99
N TYR A 2 7.94 26.87 -12.30
CA TYR A 2 6.96 27.29 -11.28
C TYR A 2 6.19 26.08 -10.72
N TRP A 3 5.70 25.22 -11.62
CA TRP A 3 4.90 24.05 -11.24
C TRP A 3 5.69 23.00 -10.45
N GLU A 4 6.99 22.83 -10.73
CA GLU A 4 7.84 21.93 -9.94
C GLU A 4 7.95 22.40 -8.48
N CYS A 5 8.16 23.71 -8.27
CA CYS A 5 8.21 24.29 -6.93
C CYS A 5 6.88 24.05 -6.18
N VAL A 6 5.74 24.26 -6.83
CA VAL A 6 4.42 24.04 -6.22
C VAL A 6 4.22 22.58 -5.83
N VAL A 7 4.52 21.62 -6.70
CA VAL A 7 4.35 20.18 -6.40
C VAL A 7 5.21 19.77 -5.21
N ARG A 8 6.46 20.22 -5.12
CA ARG A 8 7.37 19.82 -4.02
C ARG A 8 6.94 20.34 -2.65
N HIS A 9 6.28 21.51 -2.60
CA HIS A 9 5.92 22.17 -1.33
C HIS A 9 4.45 22.01 -0.93
N TYR A 10 3.56 21.75 -1.89
CA TYR A 10 2.12 21.68 -1.65
C TYR A 10 1.52 20.27 -1.81
N THR A 11 2.34 19.24 -2.04
CA THR A 11 1.86 17.85 -2.00
C THR A 11 1.58 17.45 -0.56
N LEU A 12 0.36 16.97 -0.30
CA LEU A 12 -0.08 16.47 1.00
C LEU A 12 -0.67 15.08 0.83
N THR A 13 -0.68 14.31 1.92
CA THR A 13 -1.39 13.04 1.94
C THR A 13 -2.90 13.30 2.06
N VAL A 14 -3.70 12.51 1.36
CA VAL A 14 -5.17 12.52 1.48
C VAL A 14 -5.69 11.50 2.48
N TYR A 15 -4.84 11.06 3.42
CA TYR A 15 -5.19 10.11 4.48
C TYR A 15 -5.72 8.74 4.00
N HIS A 16 -5.16 8.21 2.90
CA HIS A 16 -5.40 6.84 2.44
C HIS A 16 -4.15 5.96 2.63
N PRO A 17 -3.75 5.63 3.86
CA PRO A 17 -2.60 4.76 4.09
C PRO A 17 -2.94 3.33 3.66
N VAL A 18 -2.12 2.78 2.78
CA VAL A 18 -2.24 1.42 2.23
C VAL A 18 -0.85 0.80 2.07
N GLY A 19 -0.77 -0.52 1.94
CA GLY A 19 0.45 -1.21 1.47
C GLY A 19 1.55 -1.48 2.51
N THR A 20 1.27 -1.42 3.82
CA THR A 20 2.24 -1.73 4.88
C THR A 20 2.55 -3.23 5.05
N CYS A 21 1.69 -4.14 4.58
CA CYS A 21 1.82 -5.59 4.70
C CYS A 21 1.74 -6.27 3.34
N LYS A 22 2.86 -6.39 2.60
CA LYS A 22 2.87 -6.95 1.24
C LYS A 22 2.19 -8.33 1.18
N MET A 23 1.16 -8.45 0.34
CA MET A 23 0.54 -9.73 0.01
C MET A 23 1.27 -10.37 -1.16
N GLY A 24 1.65 -11.64 -1.03
CA GLY A 24 2.42 -12.33 -2.07
C GLY A 24 2.45 -13.84 -1.87
N PRO A 25 3.06 -14.58 -2.81
CA PRO A 25 3.27 -16.01 -2.66
C PRO A 25 4.30 -16.29 -1.55
N SER A 26 4.28 -17.49 -0.95
CA SER A 26 5.23 -17.89 0.09
C SER A 26 6.69 -17.97 -0.38
N THR A 27 6.91 -17.92 -1.69
CA THR A 27 8.23 -17.87 -2.32
C THR A 27 8.80 -16.46 -2.38
N ASP A 28 7.97 -15.42 -2.20
CA ASP A 28 8.44 -14.04 -2.13
C ASP A 28 8.90 -13.76 -0.69
N PRO A 29 10.22 -13.53 -0.48
CA PRO A 29 10.75 -13.28 0.86
C PRO A 29 10.25 -11.97 1.48
N GLU A 30 9.70 -11.06 0.69
CA GLU A 30 9.10 -9.80 1.19
C GLU A 30 7.60 -9.94 1.48
N ALA A 31 6.98 -11.07 1.15
CA ALA A 31 5.56 -11.28 1.41
C ALA A 31 5.30 -11.51 2.90
N VAL A 32 4.37 -10.73 3.46
CA VAL A 32 3.97 -10.79 4.86
C VAL A 32 2.72 -11.66 5.03
N VAL A 33 1.81 -11.64 4.04
CA VAL A 33 0.54 -12.36 4.09
C VAL A 33 0.24 -13.12 2.81
N ASP A 34 -0.52 -14.20 2.95
CA ASP A 34 -1.12 -14.93 1.83
C ASP A 34 -2.38 -14.21 1.28
N PRO A 35 -2.93 -14.64 0.11
CA PRO A 35 -4.18 -14.10 -0.44
C PRO A 35 -5.42 -14.24 0.48
N GLN A 36 -5.33 -15.06 1.53
CA GLN A 36 -6.37 -15.29 2.53
C GLN A 36 -6.11 -14.48 3.81
N LEU A 37 -5.20 -13.49 3.75
CA LEU A 37 -4.85 -12.57 4.83
C LEU A 37 -4.20 -13.24 6.05
N ARG A 38 -3.64 -14.44 5.89
CA ARG A 38 -2.91 -15.14 6.95
C ARG A 38 -1.46 -14.68 6.95
N VAL A 39 -0.94 -14.38 8.13
CA VAL A 39 0.44 -13.95 8.33
C VAL A 39 1.37 -15.17 8.23
N TYR A 40 2.46 -15.04 7.50
CA TYR A 40 3.47 -16.10 7.45
C TYR A 40 4.17 -16.24 8.82
N GLY A 41 4.29 -17.47 9.31
CA GLY A 41 4.99 -17.78 10.57
C GLY A 41 4.20 -17.52 11.87
N VAL A 42 2.97 -17.00 11.78
CA VAL A 42 2.13 -16.72 12.96
C VAL A 42 0.69 -17.13 12.69
N PHE A 43 0.00 -17.70 13.67
CA PHE A 43 -1.43 -18.02 13.53
C PHE A 43 -2.30 -16.79 13.78
N ALA A 44 -2.19 -15.80 12.88
CA ALA A 44 -2.93 -14.54 12.93
C ALA A 44 -3.42 -14.13 11.54
N ARG A 45 -4.47 -13.31 11.50
CA ARG A 45 -5.01 -12.74 10.26
C ARG A 45 -5.03 -11.23 10.32
N VAL A 46 -4.74 -10.60 9.17
CA VAL A 46 -4.89 -9.14 9.02
C VAL A 46 -6.37 -8.84 8.77
N SER A 47 -6.97 -8.01 9.63
CA SER A 47 -8.37 -7.59 9.50
C SER A 47 -8.55 -6.54 8.41
N GLU A 48 -7.51 -5.77 8.11
CA GLU A 48 -7.54 -4.67 7.16
C GLU A 48 -6.89 -5.05 5.83
N THR A 49 -7.69 -5.25 4.79
CA THR A 49 -7.17 -5.58 3.45
C THR A 49 -6.39 -4.41 2.84
N ARG A 50 -6.68 -3.17 3.22
CA ARG A 50 -6.01 -1.95 2.74
C ARG A 50 -4.52 -1.91 3.08
N SER A 51 -4.10 -2.46 4.22
CA SER A 51 -2.66 -2.60 4.52
C SER A 51 -1.97 -3.56 3.56
N CYS A 52 -2.71 -4.45 2.89
CA CYS A 52 -2.12 -5.49 2.05
C CYS A 52 -2.10 -5.17 0.55
N LEU A 53 -2.84 -4.14 0.11
CA LEU A 53 -2.89 -3.72 -1.28
C LEU A 53 -1.69 -2.83 -1.64
N GLY A 54 -0.67 -3.42 -2.25
CA GLY A 54 0.48 -2.70 -2.84
C GLY A 54 0.21 -2.09 -4.23
N LYS A 55 -1.04 -2.10 -4.73
CA LYS A 55 -1.38 -1.71 -6.11
C LYS A 55 -2.28 -0.46 -6.22
N PHE A 56 -2.68 0.14 -5.09
CA PHE A 56 -3.75 1.14 -5.06
C PHE A 56 -3.27 2.59 -4.79
N VAL A 57 -2.04 2.93 -5.18
CA VAL A 57 -1.53 4.30 -5.04
C VAL A 57 -1.99 5.21 -6.20
N ASP A 58 -2.52 4.66 -7.30
CA ASP A 58 -2.84 5.45 -8.50
C ASP A 58 -4.25 6.07 -8.55
N CYS A 59 -5.21 5.60 -7.77
CA CYS A 59 -6.63 5.99 -7.95
C CYS A 59 -6.98 7.39 -7.41
N ILE A 60 -6.17 7.98 -6.52
CA ILE A 60 -6.41 9.35 -6.01
C ILE A 60 -5.59 10.40 -6.78
N LEU A 61 -4.54 9.99 -7.52
CA LEU A 61 -3.74 10.93 -8.30
C LEU A 61 -4.24 11.15 -9.73
N PHE A 62 -5.12 10.28 -10.25
CA PHE A 62 -5.79 10.52 -11.55
C PHE A 62 -7.20 11.06 -11.35
N ALA A 63 -7.27 12.31 -10.91
CA ALA A 63 -8.27 13.23 -11.44
C ALA A 63 -7.87 13.63 -12.87
N ARG A 64 -7.85 12.66 -13.81
CA ARG A 64 -7.96 12.83 -15.26
C ARG A 64 -8.32 11.51 -15.94
#